data_AF-A0A962IP70-F1
#
_entry.id   AF-A0A962IP70-F1
#
_cell.length_a   1.000
_cell.length_b   1.000
_cell.length_c   1.000
_cell.angle_alpha   90.00
_cell.angle_beta   90.00
_cell.angle_gamma   90.00
#
_symmetry.space_group_name_H-M   'P 1'
#
loop_
_entity.id
_entity.type
_entity.pdbx_description
1 polymer ?
#
loop_
_entity_poly.entity_id
_entity_poly.type
_entity_poly.pdbx_seq_one_letter_code
_entity_poly.pdbx_strand_id
1 'polypeptide(L)' 'YGFYANVNPAVDHPRWSQASERRLSGSGASRLFASRIDTLPFNGYAEQVASLYANMDLRRYF' A
#
# COMPACT_ATOMS: atom_id res chain seq x y z
N TYR A 1 -4.99 12.83 3.64
CA TYR A 1 -3.86 11.94 3.95
C TYR A 1 -3.70 11.99 5.45
N GLY A 2 -3.81 10.86 6.15
CA GLY A 2 -3.73 10.82 7.62
C GLY A 2 -2.30 10.72 8.14
N PHE A 3 -2.14 10.88 9.45
CA PHE A 3 -0.84 10.95 10.12
C PHE A 3 0.00 9.67 9.96
N TYR A 4 -0.62 8.50 10.12
CA TYR A 4 0.13 7.23 10.10
C TYR A 4 0.54 6.77 8.71
N ALA A 5 -0.23 7.11 7.67
CA ALA A 5 0.04 6.79 6.26
C ALA A 5 0.49 5.33 5.96
N ASN A 6 0.16 4.36 6.81
CA ASN A 6 0.49 2.95 6.62
C ASN A 6 -0.13 2.43 5.32
N VAL A 7 0.66 1.73 4.50
CA VAL A 7 0.18 1.12 3.25
C VAL A 7 -0.87 0.07 3.58
N ASN A 8 -2.11 0.32 3.15
CA ASN A 8 -3.24 -0.56 3.43
C ASN A 8 -4.13 -0.69 2.17
N PRO A 9 -4.10 -1.84 1.47
CA PRO A 9 -4.90 -2.05 0.26
C PRO A 9 -6.41 -2.08 0.50
N ALA A 10 -6.86 -2.26 1.74
CA ALA A 10 -8.28 -2.26 2.11
C ALA A 10 -8.83 -0.86 2.43
N VAL A 11 -7.99 0.19 2.39
CA VAL A 11 -8.40 1.58 2.62
C VAL A 11 -8.07 2.39 1.38
N ASP A 12 -9.11 2.66 0.59
CA ASP A 12 -8.97 3.44 -0.64
C ASP A 12 -8.73 4.92 -0.36
N HIS A 13 -8.06 5.59 -1.31
CA HIS A 13 -7.99 7.04 -1.34
C HIS A 13 -9.31 7.59 -1.90
N PRO A 14 -9.78 8.79 -1.50
CA PRO A 14 -11.04 9.38 -2.00
C PRO A 14 -11.19 9.51 -3.53
N ARG A 15 -10.09 9.35 -4.27
CA ARG A 15 -10.04 9.52 -5.74
C ARG A 15 -9.59 8.28 -6.50
N TRP A 16 -9.05 7.26 -5.82
CA TRP A 16 -8.53 6.06 -6.47
C TRP A 16 -8.42 4.90 -5.48
N SER A 17 -8.54 3.68 -5.98
CA SER A 17 -8.29 2.50 -5.16
C SER A 17 -6.80 2.30 -4.89
N GLN A 18 -6.48 1.83 -3.68
CA GLN A 18 -5.13 1.43 -3.26
C GLN A 18 -4.89 -0.08 -3.34
N ALA A 19 -5.86 -0.85 -3.87
CA ALA A 19 -5.76 -2.31 -3.93
C ALA A 19 -4.66 -2.82 -4.87
N SER A 20 -4.29 -2.03 -5.89
CA SER A 20 -3.19 -2.38 -6.81
C SER A 20 -2.31 -1.19 -7.13
N GLU A 21 -1.04 -1.49 -7.38
CA GLU A 21 0.02 -0.55 -7.69
C GLU A 21 0.68 -0.86 -9.03
N ARG A 22 1.36 0.14 -9.57
CA ARG A 22 2.09 0.03 -10.83
C ARG A 22 3.56 -0.17 -10.53
N ARG A 23 4.06 -1.40 -10.72
CA ARG A 23 5.49 -1.69 -10.52
C ARG A 23 6.30 -1.07 -11.65
N LEU A 24 7.18 -0.13 -11.29
CA LEU A 24 8.04 0.58 -12.23
C LEU A 24 9.35 -0.16 -12.52
N SER A 25 9.69 -1.19 -11.72
CA SER A 25 10.88 -2.01 -11.92
C SER A 25 10.63 -3.15 -12.92
N GLY A 26 11.56 -3.29 -13.87
CA GLY A 26 11.52 -4.31 -14.93
C GLY A 26 12.60 -4.07 -15.99
N SER A 27 12.93 -5.09 -16.78
CA SER A 27 13.81 -5.01 -17.95
C SER A 27 13.01 -5.03 -19.26
N GLY A 28 13.53 -4.39 -20.32
CA GLY A 28 12.90 -4.40 -21.65
C GLY A 28 11.47 -3.82 -21.68
N ALA A 29 10.54 -4.55 -22.31
CA ALA A 29 9.15 -4.14 -22.50
C ALA A 29 8.37 -3.89 -21.18
N SER A 30 8.85 -4.41 -20.05
CA SER A 30 8.25 -4.19 -18.72
C SER A 30 8.34 -2.72 -18.24
N ARG A 31 9.25 -1.90 -18.78
CA ARG A 31 9.25 -0.44 -18.56
C ARG A 31 8.21 0.30 -19.40
N LEU A 32 7.84 -0.24 -20.56
CA LEU A 32 6.85 0.35 -21.46
C LEU A 32 5.42 -0.03 -21.04
N PHE A 33 5.25 -1.24 -20.50
CA PHE A 33 4.00 -1.73 -19.94
C PHE A 33 4.20 -2.04 -18.47
N ALA A 34 4.13 -1.00 -17.63
CA ALA A 34 4.24 -1.18 -16.20
C ALA A 34 3.04 -2.01 -15.71
N SER A 35 3.32 -3.27 -15.37
CA SER A 35 2.33 -4.23 -14.90
C SER A 35 1.72 -3.76 -13.59
N ARG A 36 0.39 -3.89 -13.47
CA ARG A 36 -0.28 -3.73 -12.19
C ARG A 36 -0.08 -5.00 -11.37
N ILE A 37 0.24 -4.82 -10.10
CA ILE A 37 0.34 -5.89 -9.11
C ILE A 37 -0.51 -5.52 -7.89
N ASP A 38 -0.91 -6.52 -7.12
CA ASP A 38 -1.65 -6.28 -5.88
C ASP A 38 -0.75 -5.62 -4.83
N THR A 39 -1.27 -4.59 -4.18
CA THR A 39 -0.57 -3.89 -3.10
C THR A 39 -0.64 -4.72 -1.83
N LEU A 40 0.50 -4.94 -1.19
CA LEU A 40 0.59 -5.73 0.03
C LEU A 40 0.36 -4.85 1.28
N PRO A 41 -0.26 -5.38 2.35
CA PRO A 41 -0.37 -4.65 3.61
C PRO A 41 1.01 -4.34 4.18
N PHE A 42 1.19 -3.14 4.73
CA PHE A 42 2.48 -2.61 5.17
C PHE A 42 3.59 -2.73 4.10
N ASN A 43 3.19 -2.69 2.82
CA ASN A 43 4.10 -2.88 1.69
C ASN A 43 4.88 -4.21 1.72
N GLY A 44 4.28 -5.25 2.31
CA GLY A 44 4.89 -6.58 2.45
C GLY A 44 5.66 -6.79 3.77
N TYR A 45 5.74 -5.78 4.63
CA TYR A 45 6.46 -5.85 5.90
C TYR A 45 5.55 -6.11 7.12
N ALA A 46 4.37 -6.69 6.88
CA ALA A 46 3.37 -6.88 7.94
C ALA A 46 3.94 -7.65 9.13
N GLU A 47 4.72 -8.71 8.89
CA GLU A 47 5.30 -9.53 9.97
C GLU A 47 6.26 -8.74 10.89
N GLN A 48 6.94 -7.72 10.35
CA GLN A 48 7.93 -6.95 11.08
C GLN A 48 7.30 -5.77 11.83
N VAL A 49 6.27 -5.12 11.26
CA VAL A 49 5.77 -3.85 11.79
C VAL A 49 4.33 -3.88 12.28
N ALA A 50 3.53 -4.91 11.96
CA ALA A 50 2.11 -4.93 12.34
C ALA A 50 1.91 -4.90 13.86
N SER A 51 2.82 -5.51 14.62
CA SER A 51 2.78 -5.52 16.09
C SER A 51 2.81 -4.12 16.71
N LEU A 52 3.47 -3.16 16.07
CA LEU A 52 3.58 -1.77 16.54
C LEU A 52 2.23 -1.03 16.49
N TYR A 53 1.32 -1.50 15.64
CA TYR A 53 0.02 -0.88 15.41
C TYR A 53 -1.15 -1.75 15.88
N ALA A 54 -0.86 -2.88 16.52
CA ALA A 54 -1.88 -3.80 17.00
C ALA A 54 -2.83 -3.10 17.97
N ASN A 55 -4.14 -3.29 17.78
CA ASN A 55 -5.22 -2.71 18.60
C ASN A 55 -5.32 -1.17 18.58
N MET A 56 -4.64 -0.48 17.65
CA MET A 56 -4.78 0.96 17.47
C MET A 56 -5.85 1.30 16.43
N ASP A 57 -6.63 2.36 16.68
CA ASP A 57 -7.48 2.93 15.65
C ASP A 57 -6.67 3.87 14.76
N LEU A 58 -6.14 3.32 13.67
CA LEU A 58 -5.33 4.04 12.67
C LEU A 58 -6.14 5.07 11.87
N ARG A 59 -7.47 5.03 11.95
CA ARG A 59 -8.34 6.02 11.30
C ARG A 59 -8.55 7.22 12.19
N ARG A 60 -8.15 7.22 13.46
CA ARG A 60 -8.47 8.32 14.37
C ARG A 60 -7.74 9.65 14.08
N TYR A 61 -6.64 9.61 13.31
CA TYR A 61 -5.86 10.79 12.92
C TYR A 61 -5.76 10.90 11.39
N PHE A 62 -6.83 11.36 10.73
CA PHE A 62 -6.94 11.60 9.28
C PHE A 62 -6.77 13.06 8.87
#